data_AF-A0AAD4KLR4-F1
#
_entry.id   AF-A0AAD4KLR4-F1
#
_cell.length_a   1.000
_cell.length_b   1.000
_cell.length_c   1.000
_cell.angle_alpha   90.00
_cell.angle_beta   90.00
_cell.angle_gamma   90.00
#
_symmetry.space_group_name_H-M   'P 1'
#
loop_
_entity.id
_entity.type
_entity.pdbx_description
1 polymer ?
#
loop_
_entity_poly.entity_id
_entity_poly.type
_entity_poly.pdbx_seq_one_letter_code
_entity_poly.pdbx_strand_id
1 'polypeptide(L)'
;MLSLKTISASLLATFLTSQGVQGFTTACIYDSYKCGVTLSGTAYGYNDTELITAVNATTVIPPLTIAQLSQTIFRCADTSGTIVANAFCINGCQDLEPHNGATSNDQCTI
;
A
#
# COMPACT_ATOMS: atom_id res chain seq x y z
N MET A 1 -8.79 1.96 -66.56
CA MET A 1 -9.52 2.35 -65.32
C MET A 1 -8.69 1.85 -64.15
N LEU A 2 -7.58 2.52 -63.79
CA LEU A 2 -7.44 3.61 -62.82
C LEU A 2 -8.30 3.45 -61.55
N SER A 3 -7.59 3.36 -60.42
CA SER A 3 -7.95 3.75 -59.05
C SER A 3 -8.21 2.61 -58.05
N LEU A 4 -7.21 2.33 -57.20
CA LEU A 4 -7.49 2.31 -55.77
C LEU A 4 -6.42 3.10 -55.02
N LYS A 5 -6.88 4.27 -54.61
CA LYS A 5 -6.28 5.28 -53.75
C LYS A 5 -6.07 4.73 -52.32
N THR A 6 -4.89 5.01 -51.75
CA THR A 6 -4.67 5.45 -50.34
C THR A 6 -4.95 4.35 -49.26
N ILE A 7 -4.34 4.22 -48.08
CA ILE A 7 -3.74 5.13 -47.09
C ILE A 7 -2.77 4.31 -46.22
N SER A 8 -1.59 4.87 -45.96
CA SER A 8 -0.66 4.42 -44.92
C SER A 8 -1.32 4.45 -43.54
N ALA A 9 -1.25 3.36 -42.78
CA ALA A 9 -1.52 3.39 -41.34
C ALA A 9 -0.35 2.74 -40.60
N SER A 10 0.66 3.56 -40.29
CA SER A 10 1.69 3.23 -39.31
C SER A 10 0.99 2.99 -37.97
N LEU A 11 0.87 1.72 -37.57
CA LEU A 11 0.40 1.36 -36.25
C LEU A 11 1.53 1.65 -35.24
N LEU A 12 1.64 2.90 -34.82
CA LEU A 12 2.47 3.27 -33.68
C LEU A 12 1.70 2.85 -32.42
N ALA A 13 1.97 1.63 -31.95
CA ALA A 13 1.47 1.17 -30.67
C ALA A 13 2.20 1.95 -29.56
N THR A 14 1.60 3.05 -29.10
CA THR A 14 1.98 3.70 -27.85
C THR A 14 1.70 2.73 -26.71
N PHE A 15 2.73 2.02 -26.28
CA PHE A 15 2.74 1.37 -24.99
C PHE A 15 2.60 2.46 -23.93
N LEU A 16 1.37 2.66 -23.45
CA LEU A 16 1.09 3.31 -22.18
C LEU A 16 1.74 2.44 -21.10
N THR A 17 3.00 2.70 -20.78
CA THR A 17 3.59 2.21 -19.54
C THR A 17 2.84 2.91 -18.42
N SER A 18 1.77 2.29 -17.92
CA SER A 18 1.26 2.63 -16.60
C SER A 18 2.44 2.49 -15.66
N GLN A 19 2.95 3.60 -15.13
CA GLN A 19 3.91 3.53 -14.05
C GLN A 19 3.17 2.86 -12.90
N GLY A 20 3.40 1.55 -12.72
CA GLY A 20 2.91 0.84 -11.57
C GLY A 20 3.45 1.58 -10.37
N VAL A 21 2.56 2.14 -9.56
CA VAL A 21 2.92 2.62 -8.23
C VAL A 21 3.27 1.35 -7.44
N GLN A 22 4.50 0.88 -7.60
CA GLN A 22 5.11 -0.08 -6.69
C GLN A 22 5.98 0.77 -5.79
N GLY A 23 5.33 1.46 -4.85
CA GLY A 23 6.05 2.26 -3.87
C GLY A 23 6.60 1.42 -2.72
N PHE A 24 6.58 0.08 -2.82
CA PHE A 24 7.12 -0.86 -1.85
C PHE A 24 8.11 -1.84 -2.51
N THR A 25 9.11 -2.31 -1.75
CA THR A 25 10.15 -3.24 -2.17
C THR A 25 9.75 -4.71 -2.00
N THR A 26 9.05 -5.02 -0.90
CA THR A 26 8.55 -6.37 -0.60
C THR A 26 7.09 -6.28 -0.19
N ALA A 27 6.22 -7.05 -0.85
CA ALA A 27 4.82 -7.16 -0.43
C ALA A 27 4.77 -7.78 0.97
N CYS A 28 3.98 -7.20 1.87
CA CYS A 28 3.82 -7.76 3.20
C CYS A 28 2.90 -8.99 3.19
N ILE A 29 3.03 -9.86 4.18
CA ILE A 29 2.34 -11.14 4.19
C ILE A 29 0.84 -10.90 4.40
N TYR A 30 0.00 -11.51 3.56
CA TYR A 30 -1.46 -11.40 3.68
C TYR A 30 -1.95 -11.65 5.11
N ASP A 31 -2.83 -10.79 5.60
CA ASP A 31 -3.42 -10.81 6.94
C ASP A 31 -2.42 -10.62 8.10
N SER A 32 -1.17 -10.26 7.80
CA SER A 32 -0.24 -9.73 8.80
C SER A 32 -0.55 -8.26 9.12
N TYR A 33 -0.21 -7.85 10.33
CA TYR A 33 -0.31 -6.47 10.77
C TYR A 33 1.09 -5.90 10.92
N LYS A 34 1.34 -4.73 10.35
CA LYS A 34 2.65 -4.08 10.35
C LYS A 34 2.51 -2.65 10.83
N CYS A 35 3.46 -2.22 11.64
CA CYS A 35 3.62 -0.81 11.94
C CYS A 35 3.97 -0.03 10.68
N GLY A 36 3.50 1.22 10.59
CA GLY A 36 3.90 2.13 9.51
C GLY A 36 5.41 2.36 9.48
N VAL A 37 6.08 2.42 10.64
CA VAL A 37 7.54 2.49 10.67
C VAL A 37 8.19 1.26 10.01
N THR A 38 7.66 0.06 10.24
CA THR A 38 8.14 -1.17 9.60
C THR A 38 7.89 -1.13 8.10
N LEU A 39 6.68 -0.75 7.68
CA LEU A 39 6.33 -0.66 6.26
C LEU A 39 7.19 0.36 5.51
N SER A 40 7.49 1.51 6.14
CA SER A 40 8.37 2.54 5.60
C SER A 40 9.87 2.17 5.63
N GLY A 41 10.23 1.12 6.37
CA GLY A 41 11.58 0.62 6.46
C GLY A 41 12.06 -0.05 5.17
N THR A 42 13.37 -0.29 5.06
CA THR A 42 14.00 -0.86 3.86
C THR A 42 13.49 -2.25 3.46
N ALA A 43 12.95 -3.01 4.42
CA ALA A 43 12.41 -4.35 4.18
C ALA A 43 11.16 -4.33 3.29
N TYR A 44 10.27 -3.36 3.49
CA TYR A 44 8.98 -3.27 2.80
C TYR A 44 8.90 -2.06 1.88
N GLY A 45 9.55 -0.95 2.22
CA GLY A 45 9.81 0.17 1.32
C GLY A 45 8.65 1.11 1.03
N TYR A 46 7.48 0.95 1.66
CA TYR A 46 6.30 1.79 1.43
C TYR A 46 6.61 3.26 1.71
N ASN A 47 6.20 4.15 0.82
CA ASN A 47 6.41 5.58 1.04
C ASN A 47 5.22 6.25 1.74
N ASP A 48 5.43 7.47 2.21
CA ASP A 48 4.40 8.25 2.92
C ASP A 48 3.10 8.41 2.13
N THR A 49 3.16 8.51 0.79
CA THR A 49 1.96 8.66 -0.04
C THR A 49 1.09 7.42 0.00
N GLU A 50 1.69 6.22 0.00
CA GLU A 50 0.96 4.96 0.12
C GLU A 50 0.34 4.80 1.50
N LEU A 51 1.11 5.12 2.55
CA LEU A 51 0.61 5.07 3.93
C LEU A 51 -0.55 6.06 4.16
N ILE A 52 -0.44 7.29 3.64
CA ILE A 52 -1.51 8.29 3.68
C ILE A 52 -2.73 7.82 2.91
N THR A 53 -2.54 7.24 1.72
CA THR A 53 -3.64 6.72 0.91
C THR A 53 -4.38 5.61 1.66
N ALA A 54 -3.65 4.70 2.30
CA ALA A 54 -4.23 3.63 3.09
C ALA A 54 -4.98 4.13 4.35
N VAL A 55 -4.49 5.19 5.00
CA VAL A 55 -5.20 5.86 6.11
C VAL A 55 -6.49 6.52 5.62
N ASN A 56 -6.40 7.33 4.56
CA ASN A 56 -7.52 8.07 4.01
C ASN A 56 -8.61 7.18 3.38
N ALA A 57 -8.27 5.95 3.00
CA ALA A 57 -9.23 4.96 2.54
C ALA A 57 -10.13 4.42 3.66
N THR A 58 -9.81 4.67 4.93
CA THR A 58 -10.61 4.26 6.08
C THR A 58 -11.46 5.41 6.60
N THR A 59 -12.67 5.11 7.07
CA THR A 59 -13.57 6.11 7.64
C THR A 59 -13.39 6.31 9.15
N VAL A 60 -12.59 5.46 9.80
CA VAL A 60 -12.45 5.39 11.26
C VAL A 60 -11.24 6.16 11.76
N ILE A 61 -10.18 6.26 10.94
CA ILE A 61 -8.94 6.95 11.30
C ILE A 61 -8.99 8.34 10.65
N PRO A 62 -8.87 9.43 11.43
CA PRO A 62 -8.80 10.76 10.85
C PRO A 62 -7.51 10.93 10.04
N PRO A 63 -7.43 11.92 9.13
CA PRO A 63 -6.19 12.21 8.42
C PRO A 63 -5.02 12.42 9.40
N LEU A 64 -3.91 11.74 9.12
CA LEU A 64 -2.74 11.71 9.98
C LEU A 64 -1.58 12.51 9.36
N THR A 65 -0.73 13.06 10.22
CA THR A 65 0.58 13.60 9.81
C THR A 65 1.56 12.47 9.51
N ILE A 66 2.62 12.76 8.76
CA ILE A 66 3.69 11.79 8.45
C ILE A 66 4.25 11.14 9.72
N ALA A 67 4.47 11.93 10.78
CA ALA A 67 4.96 11.40 12.06
C ALA A 67 4.00 10.36 12.67
N GLN A 68 2.69 10.56 12.52
CA GLN A 68 1.66 9.64 13.04
C GLN A 68 1.51 8.38 12.19
N LEU A 69 1.88 8.41 10.90
CA LEU A 69 1.90 7.20 10.05
C LEU A 69 2.83 6.13 10.63
N SER A 70 3.98 6.55 11.17
CA SER A 70 4.96 5.64 11.78
C SER A 70 4.38 4.81 12.94
N GLN A 71 3.37 5.36 13.62
CA GLN A 71 2.68 4.78 14.78
C GLN A 71 1.33 4.13 14.42
N THR A 72 1.02 4.04 13.13
CA THR A 72 -0.23 3.44 12.65
C THR A 72 -0.01 1.97 12.34
N ILE A 73 -0.94 1.12 12.75
CA ILE A 73 -1.00 -0.27 12.35
C ILE A 73 -1.70 -0.35 11.00
N PHE A 74 -1.08 -1.05 10.06
CA PHE A 74 -1.63 -1.37 8.77
C PHE A 74 -1.81 -2.88 8.66
N ARG A 75 -2.93 -3.32 8.10
CA ARG A 75 -3.15 -4.71 7.70
C ARG A 75 -2.77 -4.89 6.25
N CYS A 76 -2.03 -5.97 5.98
CA CYS A 76 -1.72 -6.44 4.64
C CYS A 76 -2.95 -7.11 4.02
N ALA A 77 -3.59 -6.42 3.08
CA ALA A 77 -4.90 -6.79 2.57
C ALA A 77 -4.87 -7.82 1.44
N ASP A 78 -3.74 -7.97 0.75
CA ASP A 78 -3.54 -8.98 -0.28
C ASP A 78 -2.05 -9.32 -0.45
N THR A 79 -1.77 -10.30 -1.32
CA THR A 79 -0.41 -10.70 -1.69
C THR A 79 0.24 -9.76 -2.72
N SER A 80 -0.48 -8.74 -3.18
CA SER A 80 -0.02 -7.77 -4.16
C SER A 80 0.51 -6.49 -3.51
N GLY A 81 0.60 -6.44 -2.17
CA GLY A 81 1.13 -5.30 -1.41
C GLY A 81 0.09 -4.23 -1.09
N THR A 82 -1.20 -4.52 -1.24
CA THR A 82 -2.23 -3.60 -0.75
C THR A 82 -2.21 -3.58 0.77
N ILE A 83 -2.20 -2.37 1.33
CA ILE A 83 -2.29 -2.13 2.77
C ILE A 83 -3.56 -1.34 3.09
N VAL A 84 -4.13 -1.60 4.27
CA VAL A 84 -5.28 -0.86 4.80
C VAL A 84 -4.95 -0.45 6.22
N ALA A 85 -5.20 0.81 6.58
CA ALA A 85 -4.99 1.24 7.96
C ALA A 85 -5.98 0.55 8.91
N ASN A 86 -5.51 0.15 10.09
CA ASN A 86 -6.30 -0.58 11.08
C ASN A 86 -6.53 0.24 12.34
N ALA A 87 -5.46 0.77 12.93
CA ALA A 87 -5.53 1.57 14.15
C ALA A 87 -4.35 2.53 14.26
N PHE A 88 -4.58 3.71 14.84
CA PHE A 88 -3.52 4.65 15.20
C PHE A 88 -3.15 4.48 16.68
N CYS A 89 -1.86 4.29 16.98
CA CYS A 89 -1.37 4.01 18.33
C CYS A 89 -0.52 5.16 18.89
N ILE A 90 -1.06 5.94 19.81
CA ILE A 90 -0.37 7.13 20.36
C ILE A 90 0.98 6.79 21.03
N ASN A 91 1.09 5.60 21.62
CA ASN A 91 2.26 5.13 22.37
C ASN A 91 3.15 4.15 21.60
N GLY A 92 2.93 4.01 20.29
CA GLY A 92 3.66 3.07 19.45
C GLY A 92 2.87 1.79 19.16
N CYS A 93 3.36 1.03 18.20
CA CYS A 93 2.70 -0.16 17.69
C CYS A 93 3.70 -1.32 17.60
N GLN A 94 3.18 -2.53 17.39
CA GLN A 94 3.96 -3.73 17.17
C GLN A 94 3.47 -4.49 15.93
N ASP A 95 4.40 -5.06 15.17
CA ASP A 95 4.12 -5.99 14.09
C ASP A 95 3.53 -7.30 14.62
N LEU A 96 2.56 -7.88 13.90
CA LEU A 96 2.08 -9.24 14.10
C LEU A 96 2.13 -10.03 12.79
N GLU A 97 2.62 -11.26 12.90
CA GLU A 97 2.61 -12.26 11.83
C GLU A 97 1.19 -12.74 11.52
N PRO A 98 0.96 -13.34 10.34
CA PRO A 98 -0.38 -13.74 9.91
C PRO A 98 -1.10 -14.64 10.92
N HIS A 99 -2.42 -14.49 10.93
CA HIS A 99 -3.31 -14.94 11.98
C HIS A 99 -3.43 -16.47 12.08
N ASN A 100 -2.49 -17.13 12.76
CA ASN A 100 -2.64 -18.51 13.23
C ASN A 100 -3.33 -18.58 14.61
N GLY A 101 -4.45 -17.85 14.78
CA GLY A 101 -5.41 -18.10 15.86
C GLY A 101 -5.25 -17.31 17.17
N ALA A 102 -4.62 -16.14 17.19
CA ALA A 102 -4.63 -15.27 18.36
C ALA A 102 -5.07 -13.83 18.01
N THR A 103 -6.31 -13.53 18.40
CA THR A 103 -6.99 -12.23 18.35
C THR A 103 -6.41 -11.23 19.33
N SER A 104 -5.21 -10.70 19.08
CA SER A 104 -4.84 -9.43 19.71
C SER A 104 -5.23 -8.29 18.77
N ASN A 105 -6.44 -7.77 18.95
CA ASN A 105 -6.92 -6.53 18.31
C ASN A 105 -6.21 -5.29 18.84
N ASP A 106 -5.41 -5.42 19.90
CA ASP A 106 -4.57 -4.36 20.45
C ASP A 106 -3.10 -4.66 20.11
N GLN A 107 -2.65 -4.16 18.95
CA GLN A 107 -1.22 -4.12 18.61
C GLN A 107 -0.58 -2.78 18.97
N CYS A 108 -1.33 -1.92 19.67
CA CYS A 108 -0.78 -0.72 20.27
C CYS A 108 -0.01 -1.11 21.52
N THR A 109 1.25 -0.67 21.59
CA THR A 109 2.10 -0.87 22.77
C THR A 109 1.98 0.35 23.70
N ILE A 110 2.16 0.14 25.01
CA ILE A 110 2.16 1.21 26.03
C ILE A 110 3.59 1.61 26.37
#